data_AF-G4ZER5-F1
#
_entry.id   AF-G4ZER5-F1
#
_cell.length_a   1.000
_cell.length_b   1.000
_cell.length_c   1.000
_cell.angle_alpha   90.00
_cell.angle_beta   90.00
_cell.angle_gamma   90.00
#
_symmetry.space_group_name_H-M   'P 1'
#
loop_
_entity.id
_entity.type
_entity.pdbx_description
1 polymer ?
#
loop_
_entity_poly.entity_id
_entity_poly.type
_entity_poly.pdbx_seq_one_letter_code
_entity_poly.pdbx_strand_id
1 'polypeptide(L)'
;MMDLNSKDNAFLTQHKSNIALWSGFVVVVFFCYHLFSDGDFSFLMTMGAFVRAFGFAFLIFKAFSQRSVAGLSLKTLELYAFVFLFRLSSILRYQGYLPYDRSGDWLYTFLEIVALTLCCGVIYLVTMRFNSTYELRYDTFGWLHLPTELGGLYILLPCIFFGMLIHPNLNRNWTSDVAWTIALYIEAMAILPQLFMFQKRGGGAVESCISHFVYALSFGSFLHLVFWFSSYHELGEKDAGQHVGYTVIFVQIGHMLIMADFLYYYFKSMKDGGPMMLPTHGAYQA
;
A
#
# COMPACT_ATOMS: atom_id res chain seq x y z
N MET A 1 -23.24 37.41 -8.07
CA MET A 1 -23.38 35.95 -7.97
C MET A 1 -22.44 35.34 -8.99
N MET A 2 -21.31 34.75 -8.57
CA MET A 2 -20.58 33.86 -9.48
C MET A 2 -21.49 32.68 -9.76
N ASP A 3 -21.83 32.48 -11.02
CA ASP A 3 -22.71 31.43 -11.50
C ASP A 3 -22.17 30.08 -11.04
N LEU A 4 -22.97 29.29 -10.30
CA LEU A 4 -22.57 27.98 -9.77
C LEU A 4 -21.99 27.09 -10.89
N ASN A 5 -22.58 27.20 -12.08
CA ASN A 5 -22.15 26.48 -13.27
C ASN A 5 -20.71 26.85 -13.72
N SER A 6 -20.26 28.08 -13.49
CA SER A 6 -18.88 28.52 -13.81
C SER A 6 -17.84 27.94 -12.86
N LYS A 7 -18.19 27.80 -11.57
CA LYS A 7 -17.30 27.23 -10.55
C LYS A 7 -17.15 25.72 -10.73
N ASP A 8 -18.24 25.04 -11.04
CA ASP A 8 -18.24 23.59 -11.29
C ASP A 8 -17.42 23.26 -12.55
N ASN A 9 -17.56 24.04 -13.63
CA ASN A 9 -16.76 23.87 -14.84
C ASN A 9 -15.26 24.14 -14.61
N ALA A 10 -14.91 25.14 -13.79
CA ALA A 10 -13.52 25.43 -13.43
C ALA A 10 -12.91 24.27 -12.61
N PHE A 11 -13.65 23.75 -11.63
CA PHE A 11 -13.24 22.60 -10.82
C PHE A 11 -13.03 21.35 -11.68
N LEU A 12 -14.00 21.01 -12.53
CA LEU A 12 -13.90 19.84 -13.43
C LEU A 12 -12.70 19.95 -14.38
N THR A 13 -12.41 21.15 -14.87
CA THR A 13 -11.26 21.40 -15.74
C THR A 13 -9.94 21.23 -14.99
N GLN A 14 -9.85 21.74 -13.77
CA GLN A 14 -8.67 21.64 -12.91
C GLN A 14 -8.36 20.19 -12.49
N HIS A 15 -9.40 19.39 -12.23
CA HIS A 15 -9.25 18.02 -11.71
C HIS A 15 -9.45 16.92 -12.75
N LYS A 16 -9.61 17.27 -14.04
CA LYS A 16 -9.99 16.34 -15.12
C LYS A 16 -9.16 15.06 -15.16
N SER A 17 -7.83 15.18 -15.02
CA SER A 17 -6.93 14.02 -15.07
C SER A 17 -7.16 13.06 -13.91
N ASN A 18 -7.28 13.57 -12.69
CA ASN A 18 -7.49 12.75 -11.50
C ASN A 18 -8.89 12.12 -11.51
N ILE A 19 -9.91 12.88 -11.91
CA ILE A 19 -11.28 12.37 -12.04
C ILE A 19 -11.36 11.26 -13.09
N ALA A 20 -10.74 11.45 -14.26
CA ALA A 20 -10.72 10.43 -15.31
C ALA A 20 -10.01 9.15 -14.86
N LEU A 21 -8.89 9.30 -14.16
CA LEU A 21 -8.10 8.18 -13.66
C LEU A 21 -8.85 7.36 -12.60
N TRP A 22 -9.38 8.01 -11.57
CA TRP A 22 -10.11 7.34 -10.49
C TRP A 22 -11.47 6.81 -10.97
N SER A 23 -12.16 7.52 -11.86
CA SER A 23 -13.42 7.01 -12.43
C SER A 23 -13.20 5.78 -13.30
N GLY A 24 -12.16 5.77 -14.14
CA GLY A 24 -11.78 4.59 -14.92
C GLY A 24 -11.45 3.39 -14.03
N PHE A 25 -10.68 3.60 -12.97
CA PHE A 25 -10.38 2.54 -12.00
C PHE A 25 -11.66 2.02 -11.31
N VAL A 26 -12.55 2.91 -10.87
CA VAL A 26 -13.83 2.55 -10.24
C VAL A 26 -14.70 1.73 -11.20
N VAL A 27 -14.79 2.10 -12.48
CA VAL A 27 -15.52 1.34 -13.50
C VAL A 27 -14.96 -0.08 -13.64
N VAL A 28 -13.62 -0.24 -13.67
CA VAL A 28 -12.98 -1.56 -13.73
C VAL A 28 -13.31 -2.39 -12.49
N VAL A 29 -13.27 -1.80 -11.29
CA VAL A 29 -13.62 -2.51 -10.05
C VAL A 29 -15.08 -2.92 -10.03
N PHE A 30 -16.01 -2.04 -10.42
CA PHE A 30 -17.44 -2.40 -10.50
C PHE A 30 -17.72 -3.48 -11.54
N PHE A 31 -17.06 -3.41 -12.70
CA PHE A 31 -17.14 -4.45 -13.70
C PHE A 31 -16.66 -5.80 -13.15
N CYS A 32 -15.50 -5.83 -12.49
CA CYS A 32 -14.98 -7.04 -11.86
C CYS A 32 -15.88 -7.54 -10.72
N TYR A 33 -16.47 -6.65 -9.91
CA TYR A 33 -17.44 -7.01 -8.88
C TYR A 33 -18.64 -7.74 -9.49
N HIS A 34 -19.25 -7.18 -10.53
CA HIS A 34 -20.42 -7.79 -11.17
C HIS A 34 -20.13 -9.12 -11.88
N LEU A 35 -18.89 -9.37 -12.30
CA LEU A 35 -18.52 -10.61 -12.98
C LEU A 35 -17.96 -11.70 -12.07
N PHE A 36 -17.29 -11.31 -10.99
CA PHE A 36 -16.45 -12.23 -10.20
C PHE A 36 -16.78 -12.26 -8.71
N SER A 37 -17.68 -11.39 -8.22
CA SER A 37 -18.14 -11.40 -6.83
C SER A 37 -19.57 -11.92 -6.74
N ASP A 38 -19.85 -12.64 -5.66
CA ASP A 38 -21.22 -13.02 -5.28
C ASP A 38 -21.85 -11.99 -4.31
N GLY A 39 -21.14 -10.88 -4.08
CA GLY A 39 -21.58 -9.78 -3.22
C GLY A 39 -21.25 -9.95 -1.74
N ASP A 40 -20.42 -10.94 -1.39
CA ASP A 40 -20.02 -11.18 -0.02
C ASP A 40 -19.05 -10.09 0.49
N PHE A 41 -19.12 -9.81 1.80
CA PHE A 41 -18.32 -8.76 2.42
C PHE A 41 -16.81 -8.96 2.27
N SER A 42 -16.35 -10.20 2.15
CA SER A 42 -14.94 -10.53 1.94
C SER A 42 -14.38 -10.07 0.58
N PHE A 43 -15.22 -9.69 -0.40
CA PHE A 43 -14.79 -9.02 -1.63
C PHE A 43 -13.96 -7.76 -1.34
N LEU A 44 -14.15 -7.14 -0.18
CA LEU A 44 -13.38 -5.98 0.26
C LEU A 44 -11.86 -6.24 0.29
N MET A 45 -11.44 -7.48 0.60
CA MET A 45 -10.02 -7.88 0.51
C MET A 45 -9.51 -7.86 -0.93
N THR A 46 -10.30 -8.38 -1.87
CA THR A 46 -10.03 -8.33 -3.33
C THR A 46 -9.99 -6.92 -3.85
N MET A 47 -10.91 -6.06 -3.42
CA MET A 47 -10.89 -4.64 -3.75
C MET A 47 -9.59 -3.97 -3.26
N GLY A 48 -9.15 -4.27 -2.04
CA GLY A 48 -7.85 -3.81 -1.53
C GLY A 48 -6.66 -4.29 -2.37
N ALA A 49 -6.70 -5.52 -2.91
CA ALA A 49 -5.69 -6.02 -3.85
C ALA A 49 -5.72 -5.29 -5.20
N PHE A 50 -6.89 -4.98 -5.75
CA PHE A 50 -7.03 -4.17 -6.95
C PHE A 50 -6.40 -2.79 -6.79
N VAL A 51 -6.73 -2.09 -5.71
CA VAL A 51 -6.23 -0.73 -5.44
C VAL A 51 -4.70 -0.75 -5.33
N ARG A 52 -4.13 -1.72 -4.61
CA ARG A 52 -2.67 -1.85 -4.47
C ARG A 52 -1.98 -2.15 -5.81
N ALA A 53 -2.50 -3.11 -6.58
CA ALA A 53 -1.97 -3.43 -7.91
C ALA A 53 -2.02 -2.22 -8.84
N PHE A 54 -3.12 -1.46 -8.80
CA PHE A 54 -3.27 -0.20 -9.53
C PHE A 54 -2.22 0.84 -9.15
N GLY A 55 -1.91 0.99 -7.85
CA GLY A 55 -0.83 1.86 -7.38
C GLY A 55 0.52 1.52 -8.01
N PHE A 56 0.91 0.24 -8.06
CA PHE A 56 2.17 -0.18 -8.69
C PHE A 56 2.16 -0.02 -10.22
N ALA A 57 1.05 -0.31 -10.88
CA ALA A 57 0.89 -0.05 -12.31
C ALA A 57 1.09 1.44 -12.63
N PHE A 58 0.58 2.32 -11.75
CA PHE A 58 0.72 3.75 -11.90
C PHE A 58 2.17 4.24 -11.73
N LEU A 59 2.96 3.61 -10.84
CA LEU A 59 4.39 3.89 -10.74
C LEU A 59 5.17 3.49 -12.01
N ILE A 60 4.80 2.38 -12.65
CA ILE A 60 5.40 1.99 -13.94
C ILE A 60 5.06 3.05 -14.99
N PHE A 61 3.79 3.45 -15.10
CA PHE A 61 3.36 4.51 -16.02
C PHE A 61 4.13 5.82 -15.79
N LYS A 62 4.28 6.23 -14.52
CA LYS A 62 5.07 7.39 -14.11
C LYS A 62 6.51 7.29 -14.59
N ALA A 63 7.18 6.19 -14.27
CA ALA A 63 8.59 5.99 -14.57
C ALA A 63 8.86 6.03 -16.08
N PHE A 64 7.99 5.46 -16.91
CA PHE A 64 8.13 5.53 -18.36
C PHE A 64 7.77 6.90 -18.94
N SER A 65 6.69 7.53 -18.44
CA SER A 65 6.23 8.83 -18.94
C SER A 65 7.22 9.94 -18.65
N GLN A 66 7.84 9.91 -17.46
CA GLN A 66 8.77 10.95 -17.03
C GLN A 66 10.25 10.56 -17.22
N ARG A 67 10.53 9.31 -17.62
CA ARG A 67 11.89 8.74 -17.70
C ARG A 67 12.68 8.90 -16.39
N SER A 68 11.98 8.85 -15.25
CA SER A 68 12.54 9.16 -13.93
C SER A 68 11.85 8.39 -12.80
N VAL A 69 12.64 7.95 -11.83
CA VAL A 69 12.19 7.35 -10.57
C VAL A 69 12.44 8.26 -9.36
N ALA A 70 12.77 9.54 -9.59
CA ALA A 70 12.98 10.51 -8.52
C ALA A 70 11.78 10.54 -7.54
N GLY A 71 12.07 10.63 -6.24
CA GLY A 71 11.07 10.61 -5.17
C GLY A 71 10.54 9.25 -4.73
N LEU A 72 10.96 8.13 -5.34
CA LEU A 72 10.60 6.78 -4.88
C LEU A 72 11.63 6.22 -3.91
N SER A 73 11.16 5.64 -2.80
CA SER A 73 11.98 4.88 -1.86
C SER A 73 12.11 3.44 -2.33
N LEU A 74 13.34 2.98 -2.60
CA LEU A 74 13.60 1.60 -2.96
C LEU A 74 13.22 0.64 -1.83
N LYS A 75 13.46 1.05 -0.57
CA LYS A 75 13.17 0.25 0.63
C LYS A 75 11.68 -0.07 0.76
N THR A 76 10.81 0.90 0.50
CA THR A 76 9.37 0.63 0.50
C THR A 76 9.00 -0.40 -0.56
N LEU A 77 9.57 -0.31 -1.77
CA LEU A 77 9.31 -1.28 -2.83
C LEU A 77 9.80 -2.68 -2.46
N GLU A 78 11.01 -2.79 -1.90
CA GLU A 78 11.57 -4.07 -1.42
C GLU A 78 10.71 -4.69 -0.31
N LEU A 79 10.26 -3.89 0.65
CA LEU A 79 9.36 -4.35 1.71
C LEU A 79 8.03 -4.86 1.12
N TYR A 80 7.44 -4.17 0.15
CA TYR A 80 6.24 -4.66 -0.53
C TYR A 80 6.50 -5.92 -1.36
N ALA A 81 7.67 -6.07 -1.98
CA ALA A 81 8.04 -7.34 -2.62
C ALA A 81 8.04 -8.49 -1.61
N PHE A 82 8.58 -8.29 -0.40
CA PHE A 82 8.49 -9.26 0.68
C PHE A 82 7.04 -9.50 1.13
N VAL A 83 6.21 -8.46 1.28
CA VAL A 83 4.77 -8.60 1.57
C VAL A 83 4.12 -9.57 0.60
N PHE A 84 4.29 -9.35 -0.71
CA PHE A 84 3.69 -10.19 -1.72
C PHE A 84 4.26 -11.61 -1.72
N LEU A 85 5.57 -11.78 -1.56
CA LEU A 85 6.21 -13.09 -1.47
C LEU A 85 5.68 -13.92 -0.29
N PHE A 86 5.66 -13.32 0.90
CA PHE A 86 5.14 -13.99 2.10
C PHE A 86 3.64 -14.28 1.97
N ARG A 87 2.84 -13.34 1.49
CA ARG A 87 1.40 -13.56 1.30
C ARG A 87 1.12 -14.66 0.30
N LEU A 88 1.74 -14.61 -0.88
CA LEU A 88 1.59 -15.64 -1.92
C LEU A 88 2.02 -17.02 -1.42
N SER A 89 3.10 -17.10 -0.64
CA SER A 89 3.54 -18.37 -0.05
C SER A 89 2.49 -19.03 0.86
N SER A 90 1.60 -18.21 1.44
CA SER A 90 0.48 -18.67 2.26
C SER A 90 -0.75 -19.04 1.43
N ILE A 91 -1.17 -18.16 0.53
CA ILE A 91 -2.46 -18.30 -0.17
C ILE A 91 -2.42 -19.21 -1.40
N LEU A 92 -1.24 -19.50 -1.97
CA LEU A 92 -1.14 -20.36 -3.17
C LEU A 92 -1.43 -21.84 -2.88
N ARG A 93 -1.18 -22.29 -1.63
CA ARG A 93 -1.34 -23.69 -1.24
C ARG A 93 -2.57 -23.94 -0.38
N TYR A 94 -3.09 -22.91 0.27
CA TYR A 94 -4.12 -23.02 1.29
C TYR A 94 -5.14 -21.89 1.15
N GLN A 95 -6.37 -22.16 1.57
CA GLN A 95 -7.51 -21.25 1.35
C GLN A 95 -7.93 -20.49 2.62
N GLY A 96 -7.34 -20.76 3.79
CA GLY A 96 -7.81 -20.21 5.07
C GLY A 96 -7.69 -18.70 5.22
N TYR A 97 -6.89 -18.03 4.37
CA TYR A 97 -6.76 -16.57 4.33
C TYR A 97 -7.25 -15.94 3.03
N LEU A 98 -7.87 -16.73 2.14
CA LEU A 98 -8.50 -16.19 0.94
C LEU A 98 -9.83 -15.52 1.31
N PRO A 99 -10.27 -14.51 0.52
CA PRO A 99 -11.65 -14.04 0.59
C PRO A 99 -12.62 -15.22 0.44
N TYR A 100 -13.70 -15.23 1.21
CA TYR A 100 -14.76 -16.24 1.09
C TYR A 100 -15.62 -16.04 -0.18
N ASP A 101 -15.74 -14.79 -0.62
CA ASP A 101 -16.37 -14.39 -1.87
C ASP A 101 -15.74 -15.14 -3.06
N ARG A 102 -16.52 -15.38 -4.11
CA ARG A 102 -16.08 -16.02 -5.37
C ARG A 102 -14.82 -15.39 -5.98
N SER A 103 -14.56 -14.11 -5.72
CA SER A 103 -13.31 -13.46 -6.15
C SER A 103 -12.06 -14.04 -5.47
N GLY A 104 -12.19 -14.67 -4.31
CA GLY A 104 -11.12 -15.36 -3.61
C GLY A 104 -10.60 -16.61 -4.34
N ASP A 105 -11.44 -17.25 -5.16
CA ASP A 105 -11.10 -18.52 -5.84
C ASP A 105 -9.87 -18.39 -6.75
N TRP A 106 -9.72 -17.27 -7.43
CA TRP A 106 -8.61 -17.04 -8.36
C TRP A 106 -8.23 -15.58 -8.49
N LEU A 107 -9.19 -14.65 -8.44
CA LEU A 107 -8.96 -13.24 -8.74
C LEU A 107 -8.07 -12.58 -7.69
N TYR A 108 -8.29 -12.84 -6.40
CA TYR A 108 -7.44 -12.34 -5.33
C TYR A 108 -5.98 -12.76 -5.52
N THR A 109 -5.74 -14.06 -5.70
CA THR A 109 -4.39 -14.61 -5.92
C THR A 109 -3.76 -14.08 -7.21
N PHE A 110 -4.53 -13.96 -8.29
CA PHE A 110 -4.08 -13.35 -9.54
C PHE A 110 -3.62 -11.90 -9.33
N LEU A 111 -4.38 -11.09 -8.59
CA LEU A 111 -4.02 -9.70 -8.29
C LEU A 111 -2.76 -9.60 -7.44
N GLU A 112 -2.55 -10.49 -6.47
CA GLU A 112 -1.32 -10.54 -5.67
C GLU A 112 -0.09 -10.88 -6.55
N ILE A 113 -0.22 -11.81 -7.52
CA ILE A 113 0.84 -12.12 -8.49
C ILE A 113 1.12 -10.92 -9.40
N VAL A 114 0.07 -10.25 -9.90
CA VAL A 114 0.20 -9.04 -10.72
C VAL A 114 0.89 -7.94 -9.92
N ALA A 115 0.48 -7.71 -8.67
CA ALA A 115 1.08 -6.70 -7.80
C ALA A 115 2.57 -6.98 -7.53
N LEU A 116 2.95 -8.24 -7.25
CA LEU A 116 4.37 -8.64 -7.14
C LEU A 116 5.13 -8.35 -8.43
N THR A 117 4.59 -8.75 -9.58
CA THR A 117 5.23 -8.56 -10.89
C THR A 117 5.46 -7.08 -11.18
N LEU A 118 4.44 -6.25 -10.95
CA LEU A 118 4.54 -4.80 -11.12
C LEU A 118 5.54 -4.19 -10.13
N CYS A 119 5.53 -4.62 -8.87
CA CYS A 119 6.47 -4.19 -7.83
C CYS A 119 7.92 -4.50 -8.21
N CYS A 120 8.21 -5.75 -8.60
CA CYS A 120 9.52 -6.13 -9.13
C CYS A 120 9.91 -5.33 -10.38
N GLY A 121 8.93 -5.02 -11.25
CA GLY A 121 9.11 -4.12 -12.38
C GLY A 121 9.58 -2.73 -11.94
N VAL A 122 8.92 -2.12 -10.95
CA VAL A 122 9.35 -0.82 -10.40
C VAL A 122 10.74 -0.91 -9.76
N ILE A 123 11.04 -1.98 -9.00
CA ILE A 123 12.38 -2.23 -8.44
C ILE A 123 13.43 -2.27 -9.54
N TYR A 124 13.17 -2.99 -10.64
CA TYR A 124 14.07 -3.01 -11.81
C TYR A 124 14.24 -1.61 -12.42
N LEU A 125 13.16 -0.82 -12.51
CA LEU A 125 13.24 0.55 -13.02
C LEU A 125 14.12 1.44 -12.12
N VAL A 126 14.02 1.28 -10.80
CA VAL A 126 14.81 2.05 -9.81
C VAL A 126 16.27 1.60 -9.78
N THR A 127 16.54 0.30 -9.79
CA THR A 127 17.89 -0.26 -9.61
C THR A 127 18.69 -0.28 -10.90
N MET A 128 18.04 -0.43 -12.06
CA MET A 128 18.72 -0.62 -13.34
C MET A 128 18.37 0.48 -14.35
N ARG A 129 17.11 0.58 -14.78
CA ARG A 129 16.76 1.34 -16.00
C ARG A 129 16.86 2.86 -15.87
N PHE A 130 16.45 3.41 -14.73
CA PHE A 130 16.39 4.84 -14.43
C PHE A 130 17.17 5.17 -13.16
N ASN A 131 18.13 4.31 -12.77
CA ASN A 131 18.91 4.43 -11.55
C ASN A 131 19.61 5.79 -11.38
N SER A 132 20.00 6.44 -12.47
CA SER A 132 20.61 7.79 -12.44
C SER A 132 19.71 8.87 -11.83
N THR A 133 18.39 8.65 -11.79
CA THR A 133 17.41 9.58 -11.19
C THR A 133 17.00 9.18 -9.78
N TYR A 134 17.52 8.07 -9.25
CA TYR A 134 17.23 7.60 -7.91
C TYR A 134 18.00 8.44 -6.88
N GLU A 135 17.31 8.88 -5.83
CA GLU A 135 17.86 9.85 -4.88
C GLU A 135 18.17 9.22 -3.53
N LEU A 136 19.25 8.43 -3.49
CA LEU A 136 19.72 7.77 -2.26
C LEU A 136 19.94 8.77 -1.10
N ARG A 137 20.31 10.02 -1.40
CA ARG A 137 20.49 11.09 -0.41
C ARG A 137 19.25 11.33 0.46
N TYR A 138 18.06 11.10 -0.09
CA TYR A 138 16.80 11.27 0.65
C TYR A 138 16.26 9.94 1.19
N ASP A 139 16.52 8.81 0.55
CA ASP A 139 16.09 7.48 1.01
C ASP A 139 17.00 6.93 2.13
N THR A 140 17.09 7.66 3.24
CA THR A 140 18.01 7.41 4.37
C THR A 140 17.35 6.73 5.58
N PHE A 141 16.17 6.12 5.40
CA PHE A 141 15.49 5.38 6.47
C PHE A 141 16.39 4.26 7.02
N GLY A 142 16.47 4.11 8.34
CA GLY A 142 17.29 3.08 9.00
C GLY A 142 18.80 3.36 9.02
N TRP A 143 19.25 4.56 8.61
CA TRP A 143 20.65 4.98 8.69
C TRP A 143 21.06 5.36 10.14
N LEU A 144 21.03 4.38 11.05
CA LEU A 144 21.52 4.53 12.42
C LEU A 144 22.70 3.57 12.69
N HIS A 145 22.48 2.26 12.53
CA HIS A 145 23.51 1.23 12.76
C HIS A 145 23.76 0.33 11.55
N LEU A 146 22.93 0.41 10.52
CA LEU A 146 23.12 -0.31 9.25
C LEU A 146 23.44 0.67 8.12
N PRO A 147 24.14 0.19 7.06
CA PRO A 147 24.23 0.88 5.79
C PRO A 147 22.85 1.30 5.31
N THR A 148 22.74 2.48 4.70
CA THR A 148 21.45 3.03 4.25
C THR A 148 20.72 2.07 3.34
N GLU A 149 21.42 1.32 2.49
CA GLU A 149 20.86 0.33 1.58
C GLU A 149 20.10 -0.77 2.32
N LEU A 150 20.52 -1.12 3.54
CA LEU A 150 19.92 -2.16 4.37
C LEU A 150 18.88 -1.64 5.36
N GLY A 151 18.48 -0.36 5.25
CA GLY A 151 17.55 0.28 6.17
C GLY A 151 16.19 -0.42 6.29
N GLY A 152 15.72 -1.11 5.24
CA GLY A 152 14.49 -1.90 5.27
C GLY A 152 14.50 -3.03 6.32
N LEU A 153 15.68 -3.51 6.74
CA LEU A 153 15.81 -4.56 7.74
C LEU A 153 15.28 -4.14 9.13
N TYR A 154 15.26 -2.85 9.44
CA TYR A 154 14.65 -2.34 10.68
C TYR A 154 13.14 -2.60 10.75
N ILE A 155 12.48 -2.81 9.62
CA ILE A 155 11.08 -3.20 9.56
C ILE A 155 10.98 -4.71 9.37
N LEU A 156 11.73 -5.26 8.41
CA LEU A 156 11.62 -6.66 8.04
C LEU A 156 11.89 -7.61 9.20
N LEU A 157 12.97 -7.39 9.97
CA LEU A 157 13.38 -8.31 11.03
C LEU A 157 12.40 -8.34 12.22
N PRO A 158 11.94 -7.19 12.78
CA PRO A 158 10.90 -7.21 13.81
C PRO A 158 9.59 -7.84 13.31
N CYS A 159 9.15 -7.54 12.08
CA CYS A 159 7.92 -8.13 11.54
C CYS A 159 8.02 -9.66 11.40
N ILE A 160 9.18 -10.19 10.97
CA ILE A 160 9.44 -11.63 10.93
C ILE A 160 9.41 -12.22 12.35
N PHE A 161 10.12 -11.58 13.29
CA PHE A 161 10.18 -12.03 14.68
C PHE A 161 8.79 -12.10 15.32
N PHE A 162 8.01 -11.01 15.27
CA PHE A 162 6.67 -10.99 15.84
C PHE A 162 5.70 -11.88 15.07
N GLY A 163 5.83 -12.01 13.74
CA GLY A 163 5.01 -12.92 12.94
C GLY A 163 5.20 -14.39 13.32
N MET A 164 6.42 -14.81 13.67
CA MET A 164 6.68 -16.15 14.19
C MET A 164 6.08 -16.40 15.58
N LEU A 165 5.94 -15.35 16.39
CA LEU A 165 5.44 -15.47 17.77
C LEU A 165 3.91 -15.31 17.88
N ILE A 166 3.33 -14.41 17.10
CA ILE A 166 1.92 -13.99 17.19
C ILE A 166 1.28 -14.16 15.82
N HIS A 167 0.84 -15.38 15.50
CA HIS A 167 0.18 -15.75 14.24
C HIS A 167 -1.08 -16.61 14.50
N PRO A 168 -2.07 -16.59 13.58
CA PRO A 168 -3.23 -17.45 13.66
C PRO A 168 -2.88 -18.89 13.25
N ASN A 169 -3.88 -19.77 13.18
CA ASN A 169 -3.70 -21.17 12.77
C ASN A 169 -4.81 -21.62 11.79
N LEU A 170 -5.24 -20.72 10.88
CA LEU A 170 -6.35 -20.99 9.96
C LEU A 170 -6.00 -22.05 8.92
N ASN A 171 -4.77 -22.06 8.41
CA ASN A 171 -4.33 -23.06 7.42
C ASN A 171 -3.88 -24.38 8.06
N ARG A 172 -3.84 -24.46 9.41
CA ARG A 172 -3.27 -25.60 10.15
C ARG A 172 -1.87 -25.96 9.69
N ASN A 173 -1.12 -24.96 9.23
CA ASN A 173 0.22 -25.12 8.70
C ASN A 173 1.06 -23.94 9.13
N TRP A 174 1.92 -24.18 10.12
CA TRP A 174 2.77 -23.17 10.73
C TRP A 174 3.47 -22.27 9.72
N THR A 175 4.06 -22.83 8.65
CA THR A 175 4.78 -22.02 7.65
C THR A 175 3.86 -21.05 6.90
N SER A 176 2.65 -21.48 6.56
CA SER A 176 1.67 -20.68 5.84
C SER A 176 1.06 -19.60 6.73
N ASP A 177 0.69 -19.98 7.95
CA ASP A 177 0.06 -19.08 8.91
C ASP A 177 1.03 -17.97 9.36
N VAL A 178 2.28 -18.34 9.63
CA VAL A 178 3.36 -17.38 9.92
C VAL A 178 3.62 -16.48 8.72
N ALA A 179 3.72 -17.04 7.51
CA ALA A 179 3.98 -16.23 6.32
C ALA A 179 2.89 -15.19 6.06
N TRP A 180 1.61 -15.56 6.21
CA TRP A 180 0.50 -14.60 6.09
C TRP A 180 0.62 -13.47 7.12
N THR A 181 0.93 -13.82 8.37
CA THR A 181 1.08 -12.87 9.47
C THR A 181 2.26 -11.92 9.25
N ILE A 182 3.40 -12.45 8.81
CA ILE A 182 4.58 -11.66 8.47
C ILE A 182 4.23 -10.66 7.36
N ALA A 183 3.53 -11.09 6.31
CA ALA A 183 3.11 -10.20 5.24
C ALA A 183 2.23 -9.05 5.77
N LEU A 184 1.28 -9.33 6.66
CA LEU A 184 0.41 -8.32 7.29
C LEU A 184 1.22 -7.31 8.12
N TYR A 185 2.16 -7.77 8.93
CA TYR A 185 2.99 -6.90 9.75
C TYR A 185 3.95 -6.04 8.93
N ILE A 186 4.57 -6.61 7.88
CA ILE A 186 5.42 -5.84 6.97
C ILE A 186 4.58 -4.79 6.24
N GLU A 187 3.41 -5.14 5.71
CA GLU A 187 2.56 -4.21 4.94
C GLU A 187 2.17 -2.98 5.75
N ALA A 188 1.80 -3.16 7.02
CA ALA A 188 1.47 -2.07 7.93
C ALA A 188 2.60 -1.05 8.11
N MET A 189 3.86 -1.46 7.91
CA MET A 189 5.05 -0.64 8.15
C MET A 189 5.81 -0.29 6.86
N ALA A 190 5.54 -0.98 5.74
CA ALA A 190 6.32 -0.90 4.50
C ALA A 190 6.36 0.50 3.89
N ILE A 191 5.38 1.35 4.20
CA ILE A 191 5.28 2.72 3.68
C ILE A 191 6.19 3.72 4.41
N LEU A 192 6.72 3.37 5.59
CA LEU A 192 7.52 4.27 6.42
C LEU A 192 8.76 4.84 5.71
N PRO A 193 9.57 4.05 4.97
CA PRO A 193 10.70 4.60 4.22
C PRO A 193 10.29 5.67 3.19
N GLN A 194 9.17 5.47 2.49
CA GLN A 194 8.62 6.44 1.54
C GLN A 194 8.16 7.73 2.24
N LEU A 195 7.45 7.63 3.37
CA LEU A 195 7.04 8.81 4.15
C LEU A 195 8.27 9.56 4.70
N PHE A 196 9.27 8.83 5.18
CA PHE A 196 10.52 9.39 5.65
C PHE A 196 11.28 10.12 4.53
N MET A 197 11.33 9.55 3.32
CA MET A 197 11.94 10.17 2.16
C MET A 197 11.25 11.49 1.79
N PHE A 198 9.91 11.57 1.90
CA PHE A 198 9.20 12.84 1.69
C PHE A 198 9.61 13.92 2.70
N GLN A 199 9.70 13.55 3.98
CA GLN A 199 10.15 14.48 5.02
C GLN A 199 11.59 14.94 4.78
N LYS A 200 12.48 14.04 4.36
CA LYS A 200 13.89 14.35 4.05
C LYS A 200 14.08 15.22 2.82
N ARG A 201 13.24 15.07 1.79
CA ARG A 201 13.25 15.95 0.62
C ARG A 201 12.93 17.41 1.00
N GLY A 202 12.12 17.62 2.04
CA GLY A 202 11.87 18.90 2.67
C GLY A 202 11.04 19.87 1.80
N GLY A 203 9.80 20.16 2.20
CA GLY A 203 8.97 21.28 1.70
C GLY A 203 8.68 21.34 0.20
N GLY A 204 9.14 20.36 -0.59
CA GLY A 204 8.83 20.24 -1.99
C GLY A 204 7.45 19.62 -2.21
N ALA A 205 6.86 19.94 -3.36
CA ALA A 205 5.66 19.27 -3.84
C ALA A 205 5.93 17.77 -3.96
N VAL A 206 5.09 16.95 -3.31
CA VAL A 206 5.01 15.54 -3.59
C VAL A 206 4.44 15.38 -4.99
N GLU A 207 5.18 14.67 -5.84
CA GLU A 207 4.76 14.40 -7.20
C GLU A 207 3.42 13.65 -7.20
N SER A 208 2.46 14.12 -8.01
CA SER A 208 1.09 13.61 -8.02
C SER A 208 1.00 12.10 -8.29
N CYS A 209 1.85 11.54 -9.15
CA CYS A 209 1.83 10.10 -9.41
C CYS A 209 2.22 9.29 -8.17
N ILE A 210 3.23 9.78 -7.43
CA ILE A 210 3.70 9.14 -6.20
C ILE A 210 2.67 9.32 -5.09
N SER A 211 2.03 10.49 -4.98
CA SER A 211 0.98 10.71 -3.97
C SER A 211 -0.23 9.79 -4.20
N HIS A 212 -0.68 9.61 -5.45
CA HIS A 212 -1.73 8.65 -5.79
C HIS A 212 -1.33 7.20 -5.49
N PHE A 213 -0.07 6.82 -5.74
CA PHE A 213 0.45 5.51 -5.36
C PHE A 213 0.39 5.29 -3.84
N VAL A 214 0.91 6.23 -3.05
CA VAL A 214 0.91 6.12 -1.58
C VAL A 214 -0.52 6.12 -1.02
N TYR A 215 -1.41 6.93 -1.61
CA TYR A 215 -2.84 6.89 -1.29
C TYR A 215 -3.46 5.52 -1.63
N ALA A 216 -3.18 4.96 -2.80
CA ALA A 216 -3.70 3.65 -3.22
C ALA A 216 -3.28 2.54 -2.24
N LEU A 217 -2.02 2.53 -1.80
CA LEU A 217 -1.55 1.59 -0.77
C LEU A 217 -2.33 1.75 0.54
N SER A 218 -2.45 2.99 1.04
CA SER A 218 -3.18 3.28 2.28
C SER A 218 -4.67 2.93 2.18
N PHE A 219 -5.31 3.24 1.05
CA PHE A 219 -6.72 2.91 0.82
C PHE A 219 -6.92 1.39 0.73
N GLY A 220 -6.01 0.66 0.08
CA GLY A 220 -6.02 -0.80 0.09
C GLY A 220 -5.97 -1.39 1.50
N SER A 221 -5.07 -0.87 2.34
CA SER A 221 -4.98 -1.27 3.76
C SER A 221 -6.20 -0.85 4.57
N PHE A 222 -6.83 0.28 4.28
CA PHE A 222 -8.07 0.70 4.92
C PHE A 222 -9.21 -0.28 4.64
N LEU A 223 -9.34 -0.75 3.40
CA LEU A 223 -10.34 -1.77 3.02
C LEU A 223 -10.08 -3.08 3.78
N HIS A 224 -8.81 -3.49 3.93
CA HIS A 224 -8.44 -4.65 4.75
C HIS A 224 -8.78 -4.43 6.22
N LEU A 225 -8.56 -3.23 6.77
CA LEU A 225 -8.91 -2.91 8.15
C LEU A 225 -10.42 -3.04 8.37
N VAL A 226 -11.22 -2.50 7.46
CA VAL A 226 -12.69 -2.59 7.54
C VAL A 226 -13.15 -4.05 7.48
N PHE A 227 -12.54 -4.88 6.62
CA PHE A 227 -12.82 -6.31 6.57
C PHE A 227 -12.50 -6.99 7.91
N TRP A 228 -11.26 -6.84 8.37
CA TRP A 228 -10.80 -7.48 9.61
C TRP A 228 -11.57 -6.99 10.82
N PHE A 229 -12.01 -5.72 10.87
CA PHE A 229 -12.80 -5.21 11.97
C PHE A 229 -14.11 -6.00 12.17
N SER A 230 -14.67 -6.55 11.09
CA SER A 230 -15.83 -7.45 11.15
C SER A 230 -15.43 -8.91 11.43
N SER A 231 -14.34 -9.39 10.83
CA SER A 231 -13.96 -10.82 10.82
C SER A 231 -12.84 -11.21 11.78
N TYR A 232 -12.34 -10.31 12.64
CA TYR A 232 -11.18 -10.61 13.51
C TYR A 232 -11.41 -11.77 14.48
N HIS A 233 -12.66 -12.06 14.85
CA HIS A 233 -13.02 -13.17 15.72
C HIS A 233 -12.68 -14.52 15.09
N GLU A 234 -12.75 -14.63 13.75
CA GLU A 234 -12.42 -15.85 13.01
C GLU A 234 -10.95 -16.22 13.18
N LEU A 235 -10.08 -15.24 13.39
CA LEU A 235 -8.65 -15.46 13.67
C LEU A 235 -8.38 -16.02 15.07
N GLY A 236 -9.38 -16.03 15.96
CA GLY A 236 -9.25 -16.41 17.37
C GLY A 236 -10.02 -17.67 17.78
N GLU A 237 -10.76 -18.32 16.86
CA GLU A 237 -11.55 -19.50 17.24
C GLU A 237 -10.73 -20.81 17.21
N LYS A 238 -10.80 -21.49 18.37
CA LYS A 238 -10.53 -22.91 18.65
C LYS A 238 -9.09 -23.40 18.83
N ASP A 239 -8.07 -22.83 18.18
CA ASP A 239 -6.65 -23.17 18.45
C ASP A 239 -5.67 -22.03 18.12
N ALA A 240 -6.15 -20.98 17.46
CA ALA A 240 -5.41 -19.76 17.17
C ALA A 240 -5.63 -18.80 18.35
N GLY A 241 -4.58 -18.46 19.10
CA GLY A 241 -4.73 -17.67 20.34
C GLY A 241 -5.62 -16.44 20.16
N GLN A 242 -6.63 -16.27 21.01
CA GLN A 242 -7.65 -15.22 20.92
C GLN A 242 -7.07 -13.80 20.78
N HIS A 243 -5.82 -13.60 21.21
CA HIS A 243 -5.08 -12.35 21.12
C HIS A 243 -4.71 -11.95 19.68
N VAL A 244 -4.60 -12.90 18.75
CA VAL A 244 -4.10 -12.64 17.39
C VAL A 244 -5.04 -11.74 16.60
N GLY A 245 -6.37 -11.98 16.67
CA GLY A 245 -7.35 -11.13 16.01
C GLY A 245 -7.26 -9.68 16.46
N TYR A 246 -7.10 -9.44 17.78
CA TYR A 246 -6.89 -8.10 18.32
C TYR A 246 -5.56 -7.48 17.86
N THR A 247 -4.48 -8.27 17.77
CA THR A 247 -3.19 -7.80 17.25
C THR A 247 -3.31 -7.35 15.79
N VAL A 248 -4.04 -8.10 14.96
CA VAL A 248 -4.27 -7.75 13.54
C VAL A 248 -5.01 -6.41 13.41
N ILE A 249 -6.02 -6.17 14.24
CA ILE A 249 -6.72 -4.87 14.27
C ILE A 249 -5.79 -3.76 14.76
N PHE A 250 -5.07 -3.99 15.85
CA PHE A 250 -4.14 -3.02 16.42
C PHE A 250 -3.09 -2.56 15.41
N VAL A 251 -2.47 -3.51 14.70
CA VAL A 251 -1.45 -3.22 13.68
C VAL A 251 -2.03 -2.40 12.52
N GLN A 252 -3.23 -2.74 12.05
CA GLN A 252 -3.87 -2.02 10.94
C GLN A 252 -4.36 -0.62 11.35
N ILE A 253 -4.85 -0.44 12.58
CA ILE A 253 -5.13 0.89 13.14
C ILE A 253 -3.82 1.70 13.24
N GLY A 254 -2.74 1.08 13.72
CA GLY A 254 -1.42 1.70 13.76
C GLY A 254 -0.96 2.20 12.39
N HIS A 255 -1.16 1.39 11.35
CA HIS A 255 -0.89 1.79 9.96
C HIS A 255 -1.73 3.01 9.52
N MET A 256 -3.03 3.05 9.85
CA MET A 256 -3.87 4.21 9.55
C MET A 256 -3.40 5.48 10.27
N LEU A 257 -2.94 5.35 11.51
CA LEU A 257 -2.37 6.47 12.26
C LEU A 257 -1.06 6.98 11.64
N ILE A 258 -0.18 6.08 11.21
CA ILE A 258 1.06 6.43 10.46
C ILE A 258 0.71 7.21 9.18
N MET A 259 -0.36 6.80 8.49
CA MET A 259 -0.79 7.42 7.24
C MET A 259 -1.62 8.70 7.43
N ALA A 260 -2.07 9.02 8.64
CA ALA A 260 -3.06 10.07 8.88
C ALA A 260 -2.60 11.45 8.39
N ASP A 261 -1.35 11.83 8.69
CA ASP A 261 -0.79 13.11 8.26
C ASP A 261 -0.70 13.21 6.74
N PHE A 262 -0.14 12.17 6.10
CA PHE A 262 -0.09 12.09 4.64
C PHE A 262 -1.48 12.19 4.00
N LEU A 263 -2.47 11.45 4.52
CA LEU A 263 -3.83 11.44 4.00
C LEU A 263 -4.49 12.82 4.13
N TYR A 264 -4.28 13.53 5.23
CA TYR A 264 -4.77 14.89 5.42
C TYR A 264 -4.28 15.82 4.30
N TYR A 265 -2.97 15.84 4.05
CA TYR A 265 -2.39 16.68 3.00
C TYR A 265 -2.76 16.22 1.59
N TYR A 266 -2.93 14.92 1.38
CA TYR A 266 -3.40 14.38 0.11
C TYR A 266 -4.81 14.89 -0.20
N PHE A 267 -5.78 14.73 0.72
CA PHE A 267 -7.15 15.21 0.51
C PHE A 267 -7.23 16.73 0.43
N LYS A 268 -6.41 17.45 1.19
CA LYS A 268 -6.29 18.91 1.08
C LYS A 268 -5.84 19.32 -0.33
N SER A 269 -4.81 18.68 -0.88
CA SER A 269 -4.34 18.96 -2.24
C SER A 269 -5.38 18.62 -3.31
N MET A 270 -6.15 17.55 -3.11
CA MET A 270 -7.25 17.15 -3.99
C MET A 270 -8.43 18.12 -3.95
N LYS A 271 -8.67 18.77 -2.81
CA LYS A 271 -9.71 19.80 -2.68
C LYS A 271 -9.28 21.13 -3.28
N ASP A 272 -8.03 21.52 -3.04
CA ASP A 272 -7.50 22.83 -3.45
C ASP A 272 -7.02 22.81 -4.93
N GLY A 273 -6.83 21.62 -5.50
CA GLY A 273 -6.38 21.39 -6.88
C GLY A 273 -4.96 21.90 -7.17
N GLY A 274 -4.17 22.04 -6.10
CA GLY A 274 -2.76 22.38 -6.15
C GLY A 274 -1.86 21.16 -5.90
N PRO A 275 -0.53 21.32 -5.98
CA PRO A 275 0.41 20.28 -5.63
C PRO A 275 0.25 19.87 -4.16
N MET A 276 0.49 18.59 -3.87
CA MET A 276 0.51 18.10 -2.49
C MET A 276 1.77 18.60 -1.79
N MET A 277 1.60 19.45 -0.79
CA MET A 277 2.69 19.99 0.03
C MET A 277 2.65 19.37 1.41
N LEU A 278 3.73 18.72 1.83
CA LEU A 278 3.90 18.23 3.19
C LEU A 278 4.51 19.32 4.08
N PRO A 279 4.20 19.32 5.39
CA PRO A 279 4.67 20.34 6.30
C PRO A 279 6.19 20.25 6.43
N THR A 280 6.86 21.38 6.29
CA THR A 280 8.25 21.53 6.74
C THR A 280 8.23 21.70 8.25
N HIS A 281 8.53 20.65 8.99
CA HIS A 281 9.01 20.85 10.36
C HIS A 281 10.38 21.50 10.26
N GLY A 282 10.49 22.76 10.71
CA GLY A 282 11.71 23.54 10.62
C GLY A 282 12.85 22.92 11.43
N ALA A 283 13.67 22.10 10.76
CA ALA A 283 15.02 21.65 11.10
C ALA A 283 15.35 20.61 10.01
N TYR A 284 16.27 20.81 9.06
CA TYR A 284 17.67 21.13 9.22
C TYR A 284 18.11 22.05 8.07
N GLN A 285 18.21 23.36 8.35
CA GLN A 285 19.15 24.23 7.64
C GLN A 285 20.43 24.23 8.49
N ALA A 286 21.29 23.25 8.26
CA ALA A 286 22.67 23.23 8.74
C ALA A 286 23.50 22.44 7.73
#